data_AF-A0A970RFR3-F1
#
_entry.id   AF-A0A970RFR3-F1
#
_cell.length_a   1.000
_cell.length_b   1.000
_cell.length_c   1.000
_cell.angle_alpha   90.00
_cell.angle_beta   90.00
_cell.angle_gamma   90.00
#
_symmetry.space_group_name_H-M   'P 1'
#
loop_
_entity.id
_entity.type
_entity.pdbx_description
1 polymer ?
#
loop_
_entity_poly.entity_id
_entity_poly.type
_entity_poly.pdbx_seq_one_letter_code
_entity_poly.pdbx_strand_id
1 'polypeptide(L)'
;MYDLRVTVESVAGFCDLPMKPGDYFEVRGSALVLPEGGHICIWALQSLMPFLPAKQRATNDPNDWIPRTTRLVCPDPKGGVVYRVERIGEGAEKGPSHAAAEEATPRVRLVTDPSKCTKCRACELACSAAHGGTYSPDLSRIRIHSDEETCTDTPTVCHQCGTAPCVRACPVGALTRSPETGGLALDQEKCVSCGACAKACPFGAIRMESSGMPLVCDLCGGSPACVKRCPTGAVMAVPMENL
;
A
#
# COMPACT_ATOMS: atom_id res chain seq x y z
N MET A 1 -21.81 12.88 4.60
CA MET A 1 -21.89 11.89 3.50
C MET A 1 -22.99 10.91 3.85
N TYR A 2 -23.78 10.38 2.92
CA TYR A 2 -24.81 9.39 3.23
C TYR A 2 -24.26 7.98 3.20
N ASP A 3 -24.66 7.14 4.16
CA ASP A 3 -24.50 5.69 4.05
C ASP A 3 -25.58 5.14 3.13
N LEU A 4 -25.21 4.13 2.33
CA LEU A 4 -26.11 3.50 1.37
C LEU A 4 -26.36 2.04 1.76
N ARG A 5 -27.58 1.57 1.49
CA ARG A 5 -27.87 0.13 1.40
C ARG A 5 -28.19 -0.20 -0.04
N VAL A 6 -27.56 -1.26 -0.53
CA VAL A 6 -27.78 -1.81 -1.86
C VAL A 6 -28.36 -3.20 -1.70
N THR A 7 -29.62 -3.38 -2.10
CA THR A 7 -30.37 -4.62 -1.95
C THR A 7 -30.75 -5.18 -3.30
N VAL A 8 -30.63 -6.50 -3.47
CA VAL A 8 -31.16 -7.20 -4.64
C VAL A 8 -32.68 -7.17 -4.55
N GLU A 9 -33.32 -6.40 -5.44
CA GLU A 9 -34.77 -6.28 -5.51
C GLU A 9 -35.38 -7.46 -6.27
N SER A 10 -34.76 -7.85 -7.39
CA SER A 10 -35.21 -8.99 -8.19
C SER A 10 -34.09 -9.52 -9.10
N VAL A 11 -34.26 -10.75 -9.59
CA VAL A 11 -33.39 -11.37 -10.59
C VAL A 11 -34.26 -11.74 -11.78
N ALA A 12 -34.13 -10.98 -12.87
CA ALA A 12 -34.97 -11.18 -14.06
C ALA A 12 -34.48 -12.33 -14.95
N GLY A 13 -33.17 -12.61 -14.92
CA GLY A 13 -32.53 -13.63 -15.74
C GLY A 13 -31.77 -14.66 -14.91
N PHE A 14 -30.59 -15.05 -15.39
CA PHE A 14 -29.74 -16.06 -14.79
C PHE A 14 -28.46 -15.46 -14.19
N CYS A 15 -28.24 -15.64 -12.89
CA CYS A 15 -27.06 -15.11 -12.21
C CYS A 15 -26.04 -16.22 -11.91
N ASP A 16 -24.85 -16.14 -12.51
CA ASP A 16 -23.76 -17.11 -12.32
C ASP A 16 -23.27 -17.19 -10.86
N LEU A 17 -23.21 -16.03 -10.19
CA LEU A 17 -22.97 -15.95 -8.75
C LEU A 17 -24.32 -15.69 -8.08
N PRO A 18 -25.00 -16.71 -7.54
CA PRO A 18 -26.45 -16.71 -7.35
C PRO A 18 -26.91 -15.73 -6.27
N MET A 19 -27.05 -14.47 -6.66
CA MET A 19 -27.68 -13.41 -5.86
C MET A 19 -29.16 -13.73 -5.71
N LYS A 20 -29.71 -13.52 -4.52
CA LYS A 20 -31.13 -13.76 -4.19
C LYS A 20 -31.82 -12.44 -3.85
N PRO A 21 -33.11 -12.28 -4.18
CA PRO A 21 -33.90 -11.17 -3.67
C PRO A 21 -33.79 -11.07 -2.15
N GLY A 22 -33.45 -9.87 -1.66
CA GLY A 22 -33.19 -9.61 -0.24
C GLY A 22 -31.70 -9.63 0.15
N ASP A 23 -30.81 -10.22 -0.65
CA ASP A 23 -29.36 -10.09 -0.44
C ASP A 23 -28.98 -8.61 -0.50
N TYR A 24 -28.08 -8.18 0.38
CA TYR A 24 -27.69 -6.79 0.43
C TYR A 24 -26.24 -6.61 0.88
N PHE A 25 -25.72 -5.43 0.58
CA PHE A 25 -24.51 -4.90 1.19
C PHE A 25 -24.72 -3.41 1.47
N GLU A 26 -23.86 -2.85 2.30
CA GLU A 26 -23.91 -1.45 2.67
C GLU A 26 -22.64 -0.72 2.21
N VAL A 27 -22.78 0.56 1.92
CA VAL A 27 -21.67 1.47 1.66
C VAL A 27 -21.60 2.42 2.85
N ARG A 28 -20.60 2.24 3.71
CA ARG A 28 -20.41 3.05 4.91
C ARG A 28 -19.10 3.82 4.82
N GLY A 29 -19.19 5.15 4.68
CA GLY A 29 -18.03 5.97 4.29
C GLY A 29 -17.36 5.41 3.03
N SER A 30 -16.08 5.06 3.10
CA SER A 30 -15.32 4.45 2.00
C SER A 30 -15.35 2.91 1.95
N ALA A 31 -16.12 2.27 2.83
CA ALA A 31 -16.14 0.81 2.95
C ALA A 31 -17.39 0.19 2.31
N LEU A 32 -17.18 -0.91 1.58
CA LEU A 32 -18.23 -1.85 1.21
C LEU A 32 -18.36 -2.90 2.32
N VAL A 33 -19.49 -2.91 3.01
CA VAL A 33 -19.77 -3.78 4.16
C VAL A 33 -20.76 -4.86 3.75
N LEU A 34 -20.29 -6.09 3.71
CA LEU A 34 -21.10 -7.28 3.42
C LEU A 34 -21.52 -7.95 4.75
N PRO A 35 -22.73 -8.52 4.84
CA PRO A 35 -23.08 -9.45 5.92
C PRO A 35 -22.10 -10.64 5.96
N GLU A 36 -22.01 -11.33 7.09
CA GLU A 36 -21.12 -12.48 7.25
C GLU A 36 -21.41 -13.57 6.20
N GLY A 37 -20.38 -13.99 5.46
CA GLY A 37 -20.51 -14.93 4.33
C GLY A 37 -21.19 -14.35 3.07
N GLY A 38 -21.59 -13.09 3.10
CA GLY A 38 -22.17 -12.37 1.97
C GLY A 38 -21.15 -12.09 0.88
N HIS A 39 -21.62 -12.02 -0.36
CA HIS A 39 -20.81 -11.70 -1.52
C HIS A 39 -21.58 -10.80 -2.48
N ILE A 40 -20.84 -10.17 -3.39
CA ILE A 40 -21.41 -9.47 -4.54
C ILE A 40 -20.63 -9.83 -5.79
N CYS A 41 -21.34 -9.99 -6.90
CA CYS A 41 -20.74 -10.21 -8.20
C CYS A 41 -19.92 -8.99 -8.64
N ILE A 42 -18.66 -9.23 -9.02
CA ILE A 42 -17.77 -8.16 -9.52
C ILE A 42 -18.31 -7.48 -10.79
N TRP A 43 -19.01 -8.22 -11.65
CA TRP A 43 -19.67 -7.66 -12.84
C TRP A 43 -20.84 -6.75 -12.49
N ALA A 44 -21.59 -7.09 -11.43
CA ALA A 44 -22.66 -6.22 -10.95
C ALA A 44 -22.11 -4.89 -10.39
N LEU A 45 -20.93 -4.90 -9.77
CA LEU A 45 -20.27 -3.68 -9.29
C LEU A 45 -19.95 -2.70 -10.42
N GLN A 46 -19.76 -3.15 -11.66
CA GLN A 46 -19.53 -2.27 -12.81
C GLN A 46 -20.72 -1.34 -13.10
N SER A 47 -21.97 -1.80 -12.88
CA SER A 47 -23.15 -0.93 -13.01
C SER A 47 -23.38 -0.06 -11.78
N LEU A 48 -22.89 -0.48 -10.62
CA LEU A 48 -23.04 0.23 -9.36
C LEU A 48 -21.98 1.33 -9.19
N MET A 49 -20.81 1.19 -9.81
CA MET A 49 -19.74 2.20 -9.82
C MET A 49 -19.74 2.95 -11.16
N PRO A 50 -19.60 4.29 -11.19
CA PRO A 50 -19.28 5.18 -10.08
C PRO A 50 -20.52 5.72 -9.32
N PHE A 51 -21.70 5.14 -9.52
CA PHE A 51 -22.95 5.67 -8.97
C PHE A 51 -22.98 5.69 -7.43
N LEU A 52 -22.46 4.65 -6.76
CA LEU A 52 -22.48 4.58 -5.29
C LEU A 52 -21.75 5.77 -4.63
N PRO A 53 -20.46 6.06 -4.93
CA PRO A 53 -19.79 7.26 -4.41
C PRO A 53 -20.51 8.57 -4.74
N ALA A 54 -21.13 8.67 -5.92
CA ALA A 54 -21.87 9.87 -6.30
C ALA A 54 -23.14 10.04 -5.45
N LYS A 55 -23.91 8.97 -5.21
CA LYS A 55 -25.13 9.00 -4.41
C LYS A 55 -24.86 9.24 -2.91
N GLN A 56 -23.68 8.91 -2.42
CA GLN A 56 -23.25 9.26 -1.05
C GLN A 56 -23.13 10.78 -0.82
N ARG A 57 -22.99 11.60 -1.86
CA ARG A 57 -22.82 13.04 -1.73
C ARG A 57 -24.17 13.73 -1.51
N ALA A 58 -24.18 14.75 -0.65
CA ALA A 58 -25.28 15.71 -0.64
C ALA A 58 -25.12 16.60 -1.88
N THR A 59 -26.18 16.70 -2.68
CA THR A 59 -26.21 17.56 -3.86
C THR A 59 -27.37 18.54 -3.72
N ASN A 60 -27.09 19.83 -3.97
CA ASN A 60 -28.07 20.92 -3.84
C ASN A 60 -28.62 21.36 -5.21
N ASP A 61 -28.30 20.63 -6.28
CA ASP A 61 -28.79 20.92 -7.62
C ASP A 61 -30.19 20.29 -7.81
N PRO A 62 -31.24 21.10 -8.04
CA PRO A 62 -32.61 20.58 -8.25
C PRO A 62 -32.75 19.69 -9.50
N ASN A 63 -31.82 19.80 -10.47
CA ASN A 63 -31.80 18.99 -11.69
C ASN A 63 -30.96 17.73 -11.56
N ASP A 64 -30.30 17.49 -10.41
CA ASP A 64 -29.56 16.26 -10.19
C ASP A 64 -30.53 15.07 -10.03
N TRP A 65 -30.33 14.05 -10.85
CA TRP A 65 -31.12 12.84 -10.88
C TRP A 65 -30.54 11.76 -9.94
N ILE A 66 -29.28 11.86 -9.54
CA ILE A 66 -28.59 10.86 -8.71
C ILE A 66 -29.29 10.62 -7.36
N PRO A 67 -29.77 11.64 -6.62
CA PRO A 67 -30.53 11.42 -5.39
C PRO A 67 -31.82 10.62 -5.62
N ARG A 68 -32.45 10.79 -6.79
CA ARG A 68 -33.75 10.20 -7.14
C ARG A 68 -33.64 8.81 -7.78
N THR A 69 -32.54 8.49 -8.44
CA THR A 69 -32.32 7.15 -9.02
C THR A 69 -32.17 6.10 -7.91
N THR A 70 -33.09 5.16 -7.82
CA THR A 70 -33.08 4.10 -6.81
C THR A 70 -32.79 2.73 -7.37
N ARG A 71 -32.86 2.53 -8.69
CA ARG A 71 -32.69 1.22 -9.33
C ARG A 71 -31.53 1.22 -10.30
N LEU A 72 -30.71 0.17 -10.22
CA LEU A 72 -29.63 -0.13 -11.14
C LEU A 72 -29.68 -1.60 -11.52
N VAL A 73 -29.23 -1.94 -12.72
CA VAL A 73 -29.30 -3.31 -13.24
C VAL A 73 -27.89 -3.81 -13.52
N CYS A 74 -27.63 -5.06 -13.17
CA CYS A 74 -26.42 -5.79 -13.56
C CYS A 74 -26.20 -5.64 -15.08
N PRO A 75 -24.97 -5.38 -15.54
CA PRO A 75 -24.72 -5.11 -16.96
C PRO A 75 -24.82 -6.38 -17.82
N ASP A 76 -24.84 -7.56 -17.20
CA ASP A 76 -25.01 -8.82 -17.92
C ASP A 76 -26.42 -8.90 -18.53
N PRO A 77 -26.53 -8.94 -19.87
CA PRO A 77 -27.81 -9.01 -20.57
C PRO A 77 -28.59 -10.29 -20.27
N LYS A 78 -27.92 -11.37 -19.83
CA LYS A 78 -28.56 -12.62 -19.40
C LYS A 78 -28.88 -12.65 -17.91
N GLY A 79 -28.19 -11.84 -17.11
CA GLY A 79 -28.34 -11.80 -15.66
C GLY A 79 -29.54 -11.01 -15.18
N GLY A 80 -29.63 -9.74 -15.58
CA GLY A 80 -30.79 -8.90 -15.24
C GLY A 80 -31.07 -8.78 -13.73
N VAL A 81 -30.03 -8.83 -12.88
CA VAL A 81 -30.19 -8.60 -11.43
C VAL A 81 -30.46 -7.12 -11.20
N VAL A 82 -31.60 -6.81 -10.58
CA VAL A 82 -32.02 -5.45 -10.26
C VAL A 82 -31.64 -5.14 -8.82
N TYR A 83 -30.83 -4.11 -8.64
CA TYR A 83 -30.40 -3.58 -7.35
C TYR A 83 -31.18 -2.31 -7.01
N ARG A 84 -31.64 -2.23 -5.77
CA ARG A 84 -32.20 -1.04 -5.14
C ARG A 84 -31.14 -0.38 -4.28
N VAL A 85 -30.89 0.90 -4.51
CA VAL A 85 -29.89 1.71 -3.79
C VAL A 85 -30.59 2.82 -3.01
N GLU A 86 -30.48 2.77 -1.69
CA GLU A 86 -31.18 3.68 -0.77
C GLU A 86 -30.19 4.34 0.19
N ARG A 87 -30.43 5.62 0.53
CA ARG A 87 -29.70 6.30 1.60
C ARG A 87 -30.31 5.87 2.94
N ILE A 88 -29.51 5.30 3.82
CA ILE A 88 -29.99 4.74 5.11
C ILE A 88 -29.63 5.60 6.32
N GLY A 89 -28.82 6.65 6.14
CA GLY A 89 -28.47 7.60 7.20
C GLY A 89 -27.37 8.56 6.75
N GLU A 90 -27.11 9.59 7.56
CA GLU A 90 -25.89 10.39 7.43
C GLU A 90 -24.74 9.60 8.05
N GLY A 91 -23.85 9.09 7.20
CA GLY A 91 -22.67 8.33 7.58
C GLY A 91 -21.57 9.23 8.12
N ALA A 92 -20.80 8.70 9.06
CA ALA A 92 -19.56 9.32 9.52
C ALA A 92 -18.60 9.51 8.33
N GLU A 93 -17.88 10.64 8.28
CA GLU A 93 -16.88 10.92 7.24
C GLU A 93 -15.73 9.89 7.22
N LYS A 94 -15.63 9.06 8.27
CA LYS A 94 -14.64 8.00 8.44
C LYS A 94 -15.36 6.66 8.38
N GLY A 95 -14.96 5.80 7.42
CA GLY A 95 -15.43 4.41 7.34
C GLY A 95 -15.17 3.63 8.64
N PRO A 96 -15.68 2.40 8.79
CA PRO A 96 -15.49 1.60 10.00
C PRO A 96 -14.00 1.56 10.37
N SER A 97 -13.65 2.23 11.47
CA SER A 97 -12.33 2.11 12.07
C SER A 97 -12.21 0.65 12.49
N HIS A 98 -11.24 -0.08 11.93
CA HIS A 98 -10.84 -1.35 12.50
C HIS A 98 -10.68 -1.13 14.01
N ALA A 99 -11.41 -1.91 14.80
CA ALA A 99 -11.27 -1.93 16.26
C ALA A 99 -9.78 -1.93 16.57
N ALA A 100 -9.36 -0.95 17.37
CA ALA A 100 -7.98 -0.56 17.61
C ALA A 100 -7.01 -1.76 17.55
N ALA A 101 -6.34 -1.91 16.41
CA ALA A 101 -5.04 -2.54 16.41
C ALA A 101 -4.18 -1.63 17.29
N GLU A 102 -3.59 -2.21 18.34
CA GLU A 102 -2.61 -1.58 19.22
C GLU A 102 -1.78 -0.55 18.47
N GLU A 103 -1.65 0.66 19.02
CA GLU A 103 -0.98 1.83 18.44
C GLU A 103 0.15 1.42 17.49
N ALA A 104 -0.18 1.30 16.20
CA ALA A 104 0.78 0.88 15.20
C ALA A 104 1.73 2.04 15.01
N THR A 105 2.98 1.90 15.46
CA THR A 105 4.03 2.89 15.24
C THR A 105 3.99 3.36 13.79
N PRO A 106 3.94 4.67 13.51
CA PRO A 106 3.73 5.18 12.17
C PRO A 106 4.82 4.64 11.25
N ARG A 107 4.40 3.84 10.27
CA ARG A 107 5.33 3.22 9.32
C ARG A 107 5.94 4.34 8.46
N VAL A 108 7.26 4.39 8.45
CA VAL A 108 8.02 5.37 7.66
C VAL A 108 8.52 4.70 6.39
N ARG A 109 8.40 5.41 5.26
CA ARG A 109 8.99 5.00 3.99
C ARG A 109 10.03 6.01 3.56
N LEU A 110 11.15 5.51 3.04
CA LEU A 110 12.16 6.34 2.42
C LEU A 110 11.72 6.72 1.01
N VAL A 111 11.73 8.01 0.72
CA VAL A 111 11.44 8.59 -0.60
C VAL A 111 12.69 9.32 -1.06
N THR A 112 12.99 9.21 -2.36
CA THR A 112 14.16 9.84 -2.96
C THR A 112 13.73 10.80 -4.06
N ASP A 113 14.44 11.93 -4.15
CA ASP A 113 14.24 12.97 -5.15
C ASP A 113 15.56 13.15 -5.92
N PRO A 114 15.71 12.51 -7.10
CA PRO A 114 16.94 12.58 -7.89
C PRO A 114 17.31 14.02 -8.29
N SER A 115 16.33 14.91 -8.45
CA SER A 115 16.58 16.31 -8.86
C SER A 115 17.35 17.12 -7.81
N LYS A 116 17.34 16.67 -6.55
CA LYS A 116 18.06 17.29 -5.42
C LYS A 116 19.35 16.56 -5.07
N CYS A 117 19.64 15.43 -5.70
CA CYS A 117 20.81 14.63 -5.39
C CYS A 117 22.05 15.24 -6.03
N THR A 118 23.08 15.52 -5.23
CA THR A 118 24.37 16.08 -5.68
C THR A 118 25.49 15.04 -5.69
N LYS A 119 25.17 13.75 -5.54
CA LYS A 119 26.14 12.65 -5.42
C LYS A 119 27.22 12.87 -4.36
N CYS A 120 26.92 13.61 -3.29
CA CYS A 120 27.89 13.84 -2.20
C CYS A 120 28.25 12.57 -1.39
N ARG A 121 27.52 11.46 -1.60
CA ARG A 121 27.68 10.16 -0.92
C ARG A 121 27.59 10.19 0.61
N ALA A 122 27.15 11.31 1.19
CA ALA A 122 27.04 11.46 2.63
C ALA A 122 26.04 10.47 3.25
N CYS A 123 24.98 10.11 2.53
CA CYS A 123 24.01 9.10 2.95
C CYS A 123 24.58 7.67 2.93
N GLU A 124 25.45 7.34 1.98
CA GLU A 124 26.14 6.04 1.91
C GLU A 124 27.07 5.87 3.13
N LEU A 125 27.89 6.89 3.40
CA LEU A 125 28.83 6.91 4.52
C LEU A 125 28.11 6.90 5.88
N ALA A 126 27.01 7.65 6.02
CA ALA A 126 26.22 7.63 7.25
C ALA A 126 25.60 6.26 7.51
N CYS A 127 25.18 5.56 6.45
CA CYS A 127 24.58 4.25 6.58
C CYS A 127 25.62 3.19 7.01
N SER A 128 26.78 3.13 6.35
CA SER A 128 27.83 2.17 6.76
C SER A 128 28.38 2.48 8.15
N ALA A 129 28.48 3.75 8.53
CA ALA A 129 28.89 4.13 9.88
C ALA A 129 27.88 3.66 10.93
N ALA A 130 26.57 3.80 10.67
CA ALA A 130 25.52 3.42 11.62
C ALA A 130 25.42 1.91 11.86
N HIS A 131 25.80 1.08 10.88
CA HIS A 131 25.63 -0.38 10.98
C HIS A 131 26.92 -1.17 11.15
N GLY A 132 28.01 -0.73 10.51
CA GLY A 132 29.28 -1.43 10.52
C GLY A 132 30.40 -0.65 11.20
N GLY A 133 30.14 0.56 11.72
CA GLY A 133 31.16 1.44 12.29
C GLY A 133 32.25 1.87 11.30
N THR A 134 32.02 1.67 10.00
CA THR A 134 32.99 1.92 8.93
C THR A 134 32.46 2.99 7.99
N TYR A 135 33.36 3.69 7.30
CA TYR A 135 33.01 4.74 6.34
C TYR A 135 33.22 4.25 4.91
N SER A 136 32.53 3.16 4.54
CA SER A 136 32.65 2.54 3.22
C SER A 136 31.32 2.58 2.47
N PRO A 137 31.24 3.20 1.28
CA PRO A 137 30.04 3.16 0.45
C PRO A 137 29.60 1.76 0.02
N ASP A 138 30.52 0.79 -0.04
CA ASP A 138 30.17 -0.57 -0.47
C ASP A 138 29.46 -1.39 0.60
N LEU A 139 29.60 -0.99 1.86
CA LEU A 139 28.95 -1.59 3.03
C LEU A 139 27.65 -0.87 3.42
N SER A 140 27.23 0.10 2.62
CA SER A 140 26.01 0.86 2.85
C SER A 140 24.78 0.14 2.27
N ARG A 141 23.63 0.32 2.94
CA ARG A 141 22.32 -0.24 2.54
C ARG A 141 21.52 0.72 1.64
N ILE A 142 22.18 1.78 1.15
CA ILE A 142 21.68 2.78 0.21
C ILE A 142 22.76 2.99 -0.84
N ARG A 143 22.41 3.10 -2.12
CA ARG A 143 23.42 3.32 -3.17
C ARG A 143 23.01 4.44 -4.09
N ILE A 144 23.94 5.34 -4.42
CA ILE A 144 23.72 6.34 -5.47
C ILE A 144 24.18 5.73 -6.80
N HIS A 145 23.27 5.67 -7.76
CA HIS A 145 23.54 5.28 -9.14
C HIS A 145 23.57 6.54 -9.99
N SER A 146 24.61 6.64 -10.83
CA SER A 146 24.76 7.74 -11.77
C SER A 146 24.42 7.24 -13.15
N ASP A 147 23.55 7.96 -13.82
CA ASP A 147 23.33 7.86 -15.25
C ASP A 147 24.07 9.03 -15.91
N GLU A 148 25.13 8.71 -16.66
CA GLU A 148 25.98 9.70 -17.31
C GLU A 148 25.32 10.32 -18.54
N GLU A 149 24.36 9.64 -19.17
CA GLU A 149 23.65 10.16 -20.35
C GLU A 149 22.66 11.24 -19.95
N THR A 150 21.94 11.01 -18.86
CA THR A 150 20.95 11.95 -18.32
C THR A 150 21.52 12.87 -17.24
N CYS A 151 22.81 12.74 -16.92
CA CYS A 151 23.49 13.42 -15.82
C CYS A 151 22.69 13.37 -14.50
N THR A 152 22.02 12.25 -14.25
CA THR A 152 21.09 12.09 -13.11
C THR A 152 21.66 11.12 -12.08
N ASP A 153 21.71 11.57 -10.83
CA ASP A 153 22.17 10.78 -9.70
C ASP A 153 20.97 10.31 -8.86
N THR A 154 20.67 9.01 -8.91
CA THR A 154 19.50 8.43 -8.24
C THR A 154 19.92 7.64 -7.00
N PRO A 155 19.52 8.07 -5.78
CA PRO A 155 19.65 7.24 -4.59
C PRO A 155 18.64 6.10 -4.61
N THR A 156 19.14 4.86 -4.57
CA THR A 156 18.36 3.64 -4.42
C THR A 156 18.28 3.26 -2.95
N VAL A 157 17.05 3.21 -2.42
CA VAL A 157 16.74 2.88 -1.03
C VAL A 157 15.76 1.71 -0.94
N CYS A 158 15.69 1.07 0.22
CA CYS A 158 14.61 0.11 0.47
C CYS A 158 13.27 0.83 0.60
N HIS A 159 12.30 0.45 -0.24
CA HIS A 159 10.95 1.00 -0.23
C HIS A 159 10.03 0.41 0.86
N GLN A 160 10.52 -0.53 1.66
CA GLN A 160 9.74 -1.18 2.73
C GLN A 160 8.40 -1.76 2.24
N CYS A 161 8.43 -2.42 1.06
CA CYS A 161 7.26 -2.88 0.31
C CYS A 161 6.29 -3.74 1.14
N GLY A 162 4.99 -3.43 1.20
CA GLY A 162 4.02 -4.17 2.03
C GLY A 162 4.05 -5.70 1.86
N THR A 163 4.09 -6.20 0.62
CA THR A 163 4.17 -7.64 0.30
C THR A 163 5.56 -8.26 0.47
N ALA A 164 6.59 -7.43 0.70
CA ALA A 164 7.98 -7.77 0.94
C ALA A 164 8.47 -9.03 0.19
N PRO A 165 8.60 -9.00 -1.15
CA PRO A 165 9.01 -10.17 -1.93
C PRO A 165 10.35 -10.76 -1.45
N CYS A 166 11.25 -9.92 -0.92
CA CYS A 166 12.51 -10.34 -0.31
C CYS A 166 12.34 -11.25 0.92
N VAL A 167 11.32 -11.01 1.76
CA VAL A 167 11.00 -11.84 2.93
C VAL A 167 10.48 -13.20 2.47
N ARG A 168 9.52 -13.21 1.53
CA ARG A 168 8.94 -14.44 0.98
C ARG A 168 9.95 -15.30 0.22
N ALA A 169 10.97 -14.68 -0.37
CA ALA A 169 12.03 -15.39 -1.08
C ALA A 169 13.08 -16.04 -0.17
N CYS A 170 13.07 -15.78 1.14
CA CYS A 170 14.05 -16.35 2.06
C CYS A 170 13.69 -17.82 2.39
N PRO A 171 14.48 -18.82 1.94
CA PRO A 171 14.14 -20.23 2.15
C PRO A 171 14.25 -20.68 3.61
N VAL A 172 15.08 -19.98 4.40
CA VAL A 172 15.38 -20.28 5.80
C VAL A 172 14.68 -19.35 6.78
N GLY A 173 13.85 -18.40 6.29
CA GLY A 173 13.13 -17.45 7.13
C GLY A 173 14.02 -16.49 7.94
N ALA A 174 15.26 -16.24 7.51
CA ALA A 174 16.21 -15.34 8.18
C ALA A 174 15.84 -13.85 8.05
N LEU A 175 14.97 -13.49 7.11
CA LEU A 175 14.55 -12.11 6.88
C LEU A 175 13.11 -11.92 7.36
N THR A 176 12.89 -10.99 8.28
CA THR A 176 11.56 -10.69 8.87
C THR A 176 11.28 -9.19 8.85
N ARG A 177 10.10 -8.79 9.30
CA ARG A 177 9.74 -7.37 9.50
C ARG A 177 9.73 -7.07 10.99
N SER A 178 10.38 -5.97 11.38
CA SER A 178 10.28 -5.46 12.73
C SER A 178 8.85 -4.96 13.01
N PRO A 179 8.18 -5.45 14.05
CA PRO A 179 6.87 -4.95 14.48
C PRO A 179 6.92 -3.47 14.88
N GLU A 180 8.04 -3.03 15.47
CA GLU A 180 8.18 -1.70 16.06
C GLU A 180 8.41 -0.60 15.02
N THR A 181 9.20 -0.87 13.99
CA THR A 181 9.63 0.16 13.02
C THR A 181 9.07 -0.06 11.62
N GLY A 182 8.54 -1.25 11.34
CA GLY A 182 8.18 -1.69 10.00
C GLY A 182 9.36 -1.91 9.06
N GLY A 183 10.61 -1.73 9.53
CA GLY A 183 11.83 -2.04 8.78
C GLY A 183 12.06 -3.55 8.63
N LEU A 184 12.97 -3.94 7.73
CA LEU A 184 13.39 -5.33 7.60
C LEU A 184 14.42 -5.68 8.68
N ALA A 185 14.29 -6.85 9.30
CA ALA A 185 15.23 -7.38 10.28
C ALA A 185 15.85 -8.67 9.72
N LEU A 186 17.19 -8.70 9.65
CA LEU A 186 17.96 -9.86 9.20
C LEU A 186 18.56 -10.56 10.41
N ASP A 187 18.18 -11.82 10.59
CA ASP A 187 18.82 -12.76 11.51
C ASP A 187 20.10 -13.29 10.85
N GLN A 188 21.26 -12.83 11.33
CA GLN A 188 22.55 -13.18 10.74
C GLN A 188 22.93 -14.65 10.98
N GLU A 189 22.48 -15.25 12.07
CA GLU A 189 22.80 -16.64 12.42
C GLU A 189 22.04 -17.62 11.54
N LYS A 190 20.80 -17.29 11.16
CA LYS A 190 20.01 -18.11 10.23
C LYS A 190 20.34 -17.87 8.77
N CYS A 191 21.01 -16.77 8.44
CA CYS A 191 21.26 -16.41 7.05
C CYS A 191 22.30 -17.33 6.41
N VAL A 192 21.91 -18.04 5.35
CA VAL A 192 22.81 -18.91 4.57
C VAL A 192 23.45 -18.22 3.36
N SER A 193 23.39 -16.88 3.30
CA SER A 193 24.03 -16.07 2.23
C SER A 193 23.66 -16.45 0.79
N CYS A 194 22.47 -17.05 0.57
CA CYS A 194 22.03 -17.53 -0.74
C CYS A 194 21.70 -16.43 -1.77
N GLY A 195 21.55 -15.16 -1.34
CA GLY A 195 21.24 -14.02 -2.21
C GLY A 195 19.83 -14.00 -2.82
N ALA A 196 18.93 -14.90 -2.42
CA ALA A 196 17.56 -14.95 -2.92
C ALA A 196 16.78 -13.65 -2.67
N CYS A 197 17.00 -13.03 -1.50
CA CYS A 197 16.39 -11.74 -1.14
C CYS A 197 16.86 -10.58 -2.04
N ALA A 198 18.12 -10.55 -2.45
CA ALA A 198 18.67 -9.57 -3.38
C ALA A 198 18.03 -9.70 -4.77
N LYS A 199 17.95 -10.93 -5.29
CA LYS A 199 17.30 -11.23 -6.60
C LYS A 199 15.81 -10.93 -6.60
N ALA A 200 15.12 -11.14 -5.48
CA ALA A 200 13.69 -10.89 -5.35
C ALA A 200 13.34 -9.41 -5.18
N CYS A 201 14.33 -8.52 -4.99
CA CYS A 201 14.07 -7.10 -4.82
C CYS A 201 13.87 -6.42 -6.19
N PRO A 202 12.65 -5.95 -6.52
CA PRO A 202 12.40 -5.32 -7.83
C PRO A 202 13.10 -3.97 -7.98
N PHE A 203 13.53 -3.36 -6.88
CA PHE A 203 14.19 -2.05 -6.84
C PHE A 203 15.71 -2.14 -6.73
N GLY A 204 16.29 -3.34 -6.63
CA GLY A 204 17.74 -3.51 -6.44
C GLY A 204 18.28 -2.93 -5.11
N ALA A 205 17.42 -2.74 -4.11
CA ALA A 205 17.79 -2.10 -2.85
C ALA A 205 18.59 -3.01 -1.89
N ILE A 206 18.58 -4.33 -2.10
CA ILE A 206 19.35 -5.29 -1.32
C ILE A 206 20.57 -5.69 -2.14
N ARG A 207 21.76 -5.36 -1.64
CA ARG A 207 23.06 -5.72 -2.23
C ARG A 207 23.72 -6.83 -1.43
N MET A 208 24.67 -7.52 -2.05
CA MET A 208 25.52 -8.51 -1.37
C MET A 208 26.86 -7.87 -1.04
N GLU A 209 27.32 -8.02 0.20
CA GLU A 209 28.68 -7.68 0.63
C GLU A 209 29.68 -8.70 0.08
N SER A 210 30.97 -8.35 0.05
CA SER A 210 32.08 -9.26 -0.30
C SER A 210 32.15 -10.52 0.58
N SER A 211 31.66 -10.46 1.83
CA SER A 211 31.53 -11.60 2.75
C SER A 211 30.44 -12.60 2.33
N GLY A 212 29.58 -12.21 1.37
CA GLY A 212 28.37 -12.94 1.00
C GLY A 212 27.13 -12.55 1.80
N MET A 213 27.24 -11.66 2.81
CA MET A 213 26.07 -11.23 3.59
C MET A 213 25.22 -10.20 2.84
N PRO A 214 23.87 -10.31 2.89
CA PRO A 214 22.99 -9.31 2.29
C PRO A 214 22.93 -8.02 3.13
N LEU A 215 23.12 -6.88 2.49
CA LEU A 215 22.96 -5.55 3.06
C LEU A 215 21.49 -5.14 3.03
N VAL A 216 20.80 -5.34 4.15
CA VAL A 216 19.36 -5.08 4.29
C VAL A 216 19.13 -3.82 5.13
N CYS A 217 18.32 -2.88 4.63
CA CYS A 217 17.89 -1.69 5.36
C CYS A 217 16.80 -2.00 6.40
N ASP A 218 17.11 -1.73 7.66
CA ASP A 218 16.27 -1.87 8.85
C ASP A 218 15.64 -0.54 9.32
N LEU A 219 15.70 0.49 8.47
CA LEU A 219 15.32 1.87 8.79
C LEU A 219 16.09 2.50 9.97
N CYS A 220 17.25 1.96 10.35
CA CYS A 220 18.03 2.39 11.51
C CYS A 220 17.16 2.53 12.78
N GLY A 221 16.30 1.53 13.04
CA GLY A 221 15.42 1.56 14.20
C GLY A 221 14.31 2.62 14.14
N GLY A 222 13.95 3.10 12.93
CA GLY A 222 12.96 4.16 12.73
C GLY A 222 13.54 5.58 12.67
N SER A 223 14.87 5.71 12.82
CA SER A 223 15.58 6.98 12.70
C SER A 223 16.69 6.89 11.64
N PRO A 224 16.36 6.95 10.33
CA PRO A 224 17.32 6.70 9.26
C PRO A 224 18.50 7.69 9.25
N ALA A 225 19.72 7.18 9.42
CA ALA A 225 20.94 7.99 9.41
C ALA A 225 21.17 8.69 8.06
N CYS A 226 20.80 8.02 6.96
CA CYS A 226 20.91 8.56 5.60
C CYS A 226 20.04 9.81 5.39
N VAL A 227 18.84 9.86 5.99
CA VAL A 227 17.95 11.03 5.94
C VAL A 227 18.54 12.18 6.76
N LYS A 228 18.97 11.90 8.00
CA LYS A 228 19.59 12.92 8.86
C LYS A 228 20.84 13.56 8.26
N ARG A 229 21.60 12.78 7.47
CA ARG A 229 22.85 13.25 6.86
C ARG A 229 22.66 13.94 5.51
N CYS A 230 21.50 13.80 4.86
CA CYS A 230 21.29 14.36 3.52
C CYS A 230 21.14 15.89 3.58
N PRO A 231 22.09 16.69 3.04
CA PRO A 231 22.03 18.14 3.17
C PRO A 231 20.99 18.79 2.25
N THR A 232 20.66 18.14 1.12
CA THR A 232 19.77 18.69 0.10
C THR A 232 18.32 18.21 0.23
N GLY A 233 18.05 17.28 1.16
CA GLY A 233 16.73 16.64 1.24
C GLY A 233 16.42 15.69 0.06
N ALA A 234 17.44 15.19 -0.64
CA ALA A 234 17.27 14.20 -1.71
C ALA A 234 16.83 12.82 -1.20
N VAL A 235 16.99 12.53 0.08
CA VAL A 235 16.49 11.32 0.75
C VAL A 235 15.69 11.75 1.96
N MET A 236 14.41 11.37 1.99
CA MET A 236 13.45 11.81 3.00
C MET A 236 12.75 10.62 3.64
N ALA A 237 12.43 10.75 4.92
CA ALA A 237 11.53 9.85 5.63
C ALA A 237 10.12 10.44 5.59
N VAL A 238 9.19 9.76 4.94
CA VAL A 238 7.79 10.18 4.84
C VAL A 238 6.92 9.19 5.60
N PRO A 239 6.05 9.64 6.53
CA PRO A 239 5.05 8.79 7.15
C PRO A 239 4.11 8.24 6.07
N MET A 240 3.72 6.96 6.18
CA MET A 240 2.80 6.31 5.22
C MET A 240 1.44 7.02 5.08
N GLU A 241 1.03 7.82 6.05
CA GLU A 241 -0.20 8.64 6.02
C GLU A 241 -0.12 9.81 5.03
N ASN A 242 1.10 10.26 4.68
CA ASN A 242 1.37 11.44 3.85
C ASN A 242 1.95 11.08 2.47
N LEU A 243 1.78 9.82 2.04
CA LEU A 243 2.32 9.27 0.80
C LEU A 243 1.28 9.15 -0.31
#